data_AF-A0AAD5JGD3-F1
#
_entry.id   AF-A0AAD5JGD3-F1
#
_cell.length_a   1.000
_cell.length_b   1.000
_cell.length_c   1.000
_cell.angle_alpha   90.00
_cell.angle_beta   90.00
_cell.angle_gamma   90.00
#
_symmetry.space_group_name_H-M   'P 1'
#
loop_
_entity.id
_entity.type
_entity.pdbx_description
1 polymer ?
#
loop_
_entity_poly.entity_id
_entity_poly.type
_entity_poly.pdbx_seq_one_letter_code
_entity_poly.pdbx_strand_id
1 'polypeptide(L)'
;MCKMLPQTLGDQGSRWFQELTGGSIRNFEEPIHIFIRQFMGNIQRRKLISTLSTLRQKRDEKLKKYLTRFSQEVTKIQDPKDNAIVSAFVNSLQHSQLSLNLRQNGATTYAHLVDGVSGYAMVEEEQMAQGGEFIHGGRSEGSKRPKKNAHKDN
;
A
#
# COMPACT_ATOMS: atom_id res chain seq x y z
N MET A 1 35.94 -27.48 14.15
CA MET A 1 34.63 -27.05 14.70
C MET A 1 34.47 -25.54 14.44
N CYS A 2 33.59 -25.15 13.51
CA CYS A 2 33.43 -23.75 13.09
C CYS A 2 32.72 -22.92 14.17
N LYS A 3 33.50 -22.19 14.99
CA LYS A 3 33.01 -21.39 16.13
C LYS A 3 32.25 -20.11 15.72
N MET A 4 32.30 -19.70 14.45
CA MET A 4 31.77 -18.41 13.97
C MET A 4 30.35 -18.48 13.41
N LEU A 5 29.88 -19.67 13.02
CA LEU A 5 28.57 -19.87 12.37
C LEU A 5 27.38 -19.45 13.24
N PRO A 6 27.32 -19.80 14.55
CA PRO A 6 26.21 -19.42 15.41
C PRO A 6 26.03 -17.91 15.60
N GLN A 7 27.10 -17.12 15.44
CA GLN A 7 27.04 -15.66 15.60
C GLN A 7 26.49 -14.95 14.36
N THR A 8 26.58 -15.59 13.18
CA THR A 8 26.00 -15.06 11.94
C THR A 8 24.55 -15.46 11.74
N LEU A 9 24.05 -16.41 12.52
CA LEU A 9 22.66 -16.85 12.51
C LEU A 9 21.88 -15.97 13.50
N GLY A 10 20.68 -15.52 13.12
CA GLY A 10 19.78 -14.85 14.08
C GLY A 10 19.29 -15.82 15.17
N ASP A 11 18.63 -15.32 16.21
CA ASP A 11 18.31 -16.06 17.44
C ASP A 11 17.69 -17.46 17.23
N GLN A 12 16.85 -17.61 16.20
CA GLN A 12 16.20 -18.88 15.87
C GLN A 12 17.16 -19.86 15.16
N GLY A 13 18.05 -19.36 14.31
CA GLY A 13 19.07 -20.16 13.66
C GLY A 13 20.17 -20.59 14.63
N SER A 14 20.53 -19.73 15.58
CA SER A 14 21.53 -20.06 16.62
C SER A 14 21.02 -21.13 17.58
N ARG A 15 19.75 -21.06 18.01
CA ARG A 15 19.11 -22.11 18.84
C ARG A 15 19.05 -23.44 18.11
N TRP A 16 18.57 -23.44 16.86
CA TRP A 16 18.57 -24.65 16.02
C TRP A 16 19.97 -25.26 15.86
N PHE A 17 21.01 -24.43 15.65
CA PHE A 17 22.38 -24.92 15.50
C PHE A 17 22.93 -25.53 16.79
N GLN A 18 22.52 -25.02 17.96
CA GLN A 18 22.88 -25.60 19.27
C GLN A 18 22.15 -26.92 19.56
N GLU A 19 20.96 -27.12 18.98
CA GLU A 19 20.17 -28.35 19.07
C GLU A 19 20.70 -29.48 18.15
N LEU A 20 21.57 -29.18 17.18
CA LEU A 20 22.26 -30.20 16.39
C LEU A 20 23.18 -31.01 17.31
N THR A 21 22.79 -32.26 17.60
CA THR A 21 23.52 -33.19 18.47
C THR A 21 25.01 -33.26 18.13
N GLY A 22 25.87 -32.93 19.10
CA GLY A 22 27.32 -32.95 18.95
C GLY A 22 27.82 -34.32 18.50
N GLY A 23 28.36 -34.39 17.28
CA GLY A 23 28.92 -35.61 16.69
C GLY A 23 28.16 -36.20 15.50
N SER A 24 26.98 -35.67 15.15
CA SER A 24 26.20 -36.15 13.99
C SER A 24 26.60 -35.53 12.65
N ILE A 25 27.55 -34.58 12.64
CA ILE A 25 27.96 -33.83 11.46
C ILE A 25 29.28 -34.43 10.96
N ARG A 26 29.20 -35.26 9.92
CA ARG A 26 30.40 -35.90 9.34
C ARG A 26 31.07 -35.04 8.28
N ASN A 27 30.37 -34.04 7.75
CA ASN A 27 30.86 -33.12 6.73
C ASN A 27 30.30 -31.69 6.94
N PHE A 28 30.97 -30.68 6.39
CA PHE A 28 30.57 -29.28 6.56
C PHE A 28 29.30 -28.90 5.77
N GLU A 29 28.92 -29.70 4.77
CA GLU A 29 27.75 -29.45 3.92
C GLU A 29 26.42 -29.88 4.56
N GLU A 30 26.44 -30.89 5.41
CA GLU A 30 25.27 -31.49 6.06
C GLU A 30 24.48 -30.48 6.94
N PRO A 31 25.12 -29.64 7.77
CA PRO A 31 24.42 -28.58 8.49
C PRO A 31 23.82 -27.53 7.55
N ILE A 32 24.48 -27.22 6.43
CA ILE A 32 23.97 -26.26 5.43
C ILE A 32 22.70 -26.83 4.79
N HIS A 33 22.69 -28.10 4.40
CA HIS A 33 21.51 -28.75 3.82
C HIS A 33 20.34 -28.85 4.79
N ILE A 34 20.59 -29.17 6.07
CA ILE A 34 19.55 -29.21 7.09
C ILE A 34 19.03 -27.79 7.37
N PHE A 35 19.91 -26.79 7.43
CA PHE A 35 19.53 -25.38 7.59
C PHE A 35 18.64 -24.90 6.44
N ILE A 36 19.06 -25.15 5.19
CA ILE A 36 18.26 -24.82 4.01
C ILE A 36 16.92 -25.55 4.08
N ARG A 37 16.89 -26.86 4.35
CA ARG A 37 15.61 -27.60 4.47
C ARG A 37 14.68 -27.03 5.54
N GLN A 38 15.22 -26.65 6.70
CA GLN A 38 14.47 -26.14 7.83
C GLN A 38 13.95 -24.72 7.60
N PHE A 39 14.73 -23.88 6.92
CA PHE A 39 14.46 -22.45 6.80
C PHE A 39 14.10 -21.98 5.38
N MET A 40 14.13 -22.85 4.35
CA MET A 40 13.78 -22.47 2.97
C MET A 40 12.36 -21.94 2.83
N GLY A 41 11.41 -22.44 3.63
CA GLY A 41 10.05 -21.90 3.69
C GLY A 41 9.94 -20.53 4.38
N ASN A 42 10.92 -20.19 5.23
CA ASN A 42 11.03 -18.92 5.94
C ASN A 42 11.85 -17.88 5.17
N ILE A 43 12.49 -18.26 4.06
CA ILE A 43 13.10 -17.30 3.14
C ILE A 43 11.97 -16.50 2.52
N GLN A 44 11.83 -15.25 2.99
CA GLN A 44 10.88 -14.32 2.41
C GLN A 44 11.26 -14.12 0.95
N ARG A 45 10.50 -14.75 0.04
CA ARG A 45 10.69 -14.61 -1.41
C ARG A 45 10.54 -13.14 -1.74
N ARG A 46 11.67 -12.47 -2.01
CA ARG A 46 11.66 -11.08 -2.47
C ARG A 46 10.85 -11.03 -3.76
N LYS A 47 9.89 -10.11 -3.82
CA LYS A 47 9.01 -9.91 -4.96
C LYS A 47 9.72 -9.03 -6.01
N LEU A 48 9.34 -9.20 -7.27
CA LEU A 48 9.83 -8.36 -8.36
C LEU A 48 9.03 -7.05 -8.40
N ILE A 49 9.65 -5.97 -8.90
CA ILE A 49 8.96 -4.67 -9.05
C ILE A 49 7.65 -4.76 -9.87
N SER A 50 7.58 -5.71 -10.81
CA SER A 50 6.37 -6.00 -11.60
C SER A 50 5.16 -6.38 -10.75
N THR A 51 5.36 -6.89 -9.53
CA THR A 51 4.25 -7.20 -8.63
C THR A 51 3.54 -5.94 -8.12
N LEU A 52 4.18 -4.76 -8.15
CA LEU A 52 3.51 -3.50 -7.79
C LEU A 52 2.48 -3.09 -8.85
N SER A 53 2.65 -3.50 -10.11
CA SER A 53 1.72 -3.15 -11.20
C SER A 53 0.34 -3.80 -11.05
N THR A 54 0.23 -4.84 -10.23
CA THR A 54 -1.05 -5.51 -9.94
C THR A 54 -1.79 -4.87 -8.77
N LEU A 55 -1.10 -4.09 -7.92
CA LEU A 55 -1.77 -3.28 -6.93
C LEU A 55 -2.51 -2.16 -7.65
N ARG A 56 -3.79 -2.04 -7.34
CA ARG A 56 -4.64 -0.93 -7.75
C ARG A 56 -5.37 -0.39 -6.55
N GLN A 57 -5.52 0.92 -6.49
CA GLN A 57 -6.45 1.55 -5.57
C GLN A 57 -7.86 1.06 -5.91
N LYS A 58 -8.64 0.65 -4.90
CA LYS A 58 -10.06 0.28 -5.10
C LYS A 58 -10.91 1.56 -5.14
N ARG A 59 -12.09 1.51 -5.79
CA ARG A 59 -12.97 2.69 -5.97
C ARG A 59 -13.32 3.39 -4.66
N ASP A 60 -13.59 2.61 -3.61
CA ASP A 60 -13.99 3.13 -2.29
C ASP A 60 -12.84 3.06 -1.26
N GLU A 61 -11.60 2.89 -1.71
CA GLU A 61 -10.44 2.82 -0.83
C GLU A 61 -9.80 4.20 -0.68
N LYS A 62 -9.87 4.73 0.54
CA LYS A 62 -9.20 5.97 0.95
C LYS A 62 -7.71 5.96 0.62
N LEU A 63 -7.18 7.11 0.25
CA LEU A 63 -5.80 7.23 -0.22
C LEU A 63 -4.78 6.79 0.83
N LYS A 64 -5.02 7.14 2.11
CA LYS A 64 -4.18 6.72 3.25
C LYS A 64 -4.09 5.19 3.37
N LYS A 65 -5.24 4.52 3.29
CA LYS A 65 -5.31 3.05 3.39
C LYS A 65 -4.61 2.39 2.19
N TYR A 66 -4.79 2.97 1.01
CA TYR A 66 -4.09 2.51 -0.19
C TYR A 66 -2.56 2.67 -0.05
N LEU A 67 -2.10 3.84 0.38
CA LEU A 67 -0.69 4.14 0.59
C LEU A 67 -0.06 3.15 1.56
N THR A 68 -0.71 2.86 2.70
CA THR A 68 -0.21 1.86 3.66
C THR A 68 -0.03 0.48 3.03
N ARG A 69 -1.02 -0.02 2.28
CA ARG A 69 -0.91 -1.30 1.57
C ARG A 69 0.22 -1.31 0.56
N PHE A 70 0.34 -0.22 -0.21
CA PHE A 70 1.38 -0.09 -1.22
C PHE A 70 2.78 -0.07 -0.57
N SER A 71 2.98 0.68 0.51
CA SER A 71 4.23 0.70 1.28
C SER A 71 4.63 -0.68 1.80
N GLN A 72 3.68 -1.46 2.32
CA GLN A 72 3.93 -2.83 2.78
C GLN A 72 4.34 -3.77 1.64
N GLU A 73 3.93 -3.51 0.41
CA GLU A 73 4.35 -4.29 -0.75
C GLU A 73 5.72 -3.86 -1.26
N VAL A 74 6.04 -2.56 -1.22
CA VAL A 74 7.36 -2.02 -1.53
C VAL A 74 8.45 -2.64 -0.65
N THR A 75 8.21 -2.83 0.66
CA THR A 75 9.19 -3.45 1.57
C THR A 75 9.52 -4.91 1.23
N LYS A 76 8.71 -5.57 0.39
CA LYS A 76 8.91 -6.95 -0.04
C LYS A 76 9.66 -7.04 -1.38
N ILE A 77 9.94 -5.92 -2.04
CA ILE A 77 10.55 -5.87 -3.37
C ILE A 77 12.07 -6.04 -3.26
N GLN A 78 12.65 -6.83 -4.16
CA GLN A 78 14.09 -6.88 -4.35
C GLN A 78 14.60 -5.62 -5.05
N ASP A 79 15.59 -4.94 -4.46
CA ASP A 79 16.29 -3.79 -5.03
C ASP A 79 15.34 -2.72 -5.60
N PRO A 80 14.48 -2.13 -4.72
CA PRO A 80 13.48 -1.15 -5.13
C PRO A 80 14.14 0.05 -5.82
N LYS A 81 13.72 0.34 -7.06
CA LYS A 81 14.10 1.57 -7.77
C LYS A 81 12.99 2.60 -7.62
N ASP A 82 13.31 3.76 -7.07
CA ASP A 82 12.34 4.82 -6.77
C ASP A 82 11.50 5.21 -7.97
N ASN A 83 12.10 5.41 -9.15
CA ASN A 83 11.38 5.77 -10.37
C ASN A 83 10.33 4.71 -10.77
N ALA A 84 10.65 3.43 -10.59
CA ALA A 84 9.74 2.34 -10.90
C ALA A 84 8.62 2.23 -9.87
N ILE A 85 8.91 2.47 -8.59
CA ILE A 85 7.91 2.52 -7.52
C ILE A 85 6.94 3.68 -7.75
N VAL A 86 7.46 4.88 -8.01
CA VAL A 86 6.65 6.07 -8.29
C VAL A 86 5.75 5.81 -9.50
N SER A 87 6.32 5.29 -10.60
CA SER A 87 5.56 4.98 -11.80
C SER A 87 4.46 3.96 -11.54
N ALA A 88 4.76 2.89 -10.80
CA ALA A 88 3.77 1.89 -10.42
C ALA A 88 2.64 2.49 -9.56
N PHE A 89 2.98 3.32 -8.57
CA PHE A 89 2.00 3.99 -7.73
C PHE A 89 1.09 4.90 -8.55
N VAL A 90 1.65 5.80 -9.36
CA VAL A 90 0.87 6.75 -10.17
C VAL A 90 -0.03 6.02 -11.17
N ASN A 91 0.42 4.94 -11.79
CA ASN A 91 -0.37 4.13 -12.72
C ASN A 91 -1.48 3.31 -12.05
N SER A 92 -1.38 3.11 -10.74
CA SER A 92 -2.31 2.28 -9.96
C SER A 92 -3.43 3.05 -9.26
N LEU A 93 -3.36 4.39 -9.27
CA LEU A 93 -4.36 5.27 -8.66
C LEU A 93 -5.67 5.26 -9.46
N GLN A 94 -6.79 5.35 -8.76
CA GLN A 94 -8.10 5.57 -9.39
C GLN A 94 -8.33 7.06 -9.71
N HIS A 95 -7.76 7.96 -8.89
CA HIS A 95 -7.97 9.39 -9.04
C HIS A 95 -7.13 9.97 -10.19
N SER A 96 -7.81 10.30 -11.29
CA SER A 96 -7.18 10.89 -12.48
C SER A 96 -6.48 12.22 -12.19
N GLN A 97 -7.10 13.09 -11.38
CA GLN A 97 -6.49 14.39 -11.03
C GLN A 97 -5.24 14.25 -10.16
N LEU A 98 -5.28 13.39 -9.14
CA LEU A 98 -4.10 13.14 -8.29
C LEU A 98 -2.96 12.52 -9.10
N SER A 99 -3.26 11.52 -9.94
CA SER A 99 -2.25 10.90 -10.79
C SER A 99 -1.63 11.90 -11.78
N LEU A 100 -2.40 12.83 -12.34
CA LEU A 100 -1.86 13.90 -13.19
C LEU A 100 -0.94 14.84 -12.40
N ASN A 101 -1.37 15.31 -11.23
CA ASN A 101 -0.55 16.18 -10.37
C ASN A 101 0.77 15.51 -9.99
N LEU A 102 0.76 14.23 -9.60
CA LEU A 102 1.98 13.50 -9.24
C LEU A 102 2.94 13.30 -10.41
N ARG A 103 2.43 13.20 -11.66
CA ARG A 103 3.28 13.16 -12.86
C ARG A 103 3.93 14.52 -13.13
N GLN A 104 3.20 15.61 -12.93
CA GLN A 104 3.65 16.98 -13.21
C GLN A 104 4.62 17.49 -12.15
N ASN A 105 4.35 17.20 -10.87
CA ASN A 105 5.15 17.66 -9.74
C ASN A 105 6.43 16.83 -9.52
N GLY A 106 6.66 15.80 -10.34
CA GLY A 106 7.96 15.13 -10.47
C GLY A 106 8.49 14.52 -9.17
N ALA A 107 7.72 13.67 -8.50
CA ALA A 107 8.30 12.87 -7.41
C ALA A 107 9.40 11.96 -7.97
N THR A 108 10.65 12.27 -7.67
CA THR A 108 11.82 11.50 -8.11
C THR A 108 12.17 10.37 -7.15
N THR A 109 11.74 10.49 -5.89
CA THR A 109 12.01 9.53 -4.82
C THR A 109 10.74 8.98 -4.20
N TYR A 110 10.84 7.80 -3.60
CA TYR A 110 9.72 7.20 -2.89
C TYR A 110 9.29 8.04 -1.67
N ALA A 111 10.25 8.67 -0.98
CA ALA A 111 9.97 9.53 0.18
C ALA A 111 9.12 10.77 -0.21
N HIS A 112 9.48 11.45 -1.31
CA HIS A 112 8.73 12.61 -1.78
C HIS A 112 7.31 12.24 -2.22
N LEU A 113 7.14 11.04 -2.80
CA LEU A 113 5.82 10.51 -3.12
C LEU A 113 4.97 10.33 -1.85
N VAL A 114 5.52 9.68 -0.81
CA VAL A 114 4.81 9.42 0.45
C VAL A 114 4.39 10.73 1.11
N ASP A 115 5.27 11.72 1.16
CA ASP A 115 4.99 13.03 1.73
C ASP A 115 3.84 13.75 0.97
N GLY A 116 3.98 13.88 -0.35
CA GLY A 116 2.95 14.53 -1.17
C GLY A 116 1.59 13.84 -1.07
N VAL A 117 1.56 12.50 -1.15
CA VAL A 117 0.31 11.72 -1.05
C VAL A 117 -0.32 11.84 0.34
N SER A 118 0.49 11.93 1.41
CA SER A 118 -0.01 12.11 2.77
C SER A 118 -0.74 13.44 2.95
N GLY A 119 -0.23 14.51 2.32
CA GLY A 119 -0.92 15.81 2.27
C GLY A 119 -2.32 15.71 1.62
N TYR A 120 -2.42 15.04 0.47
CA TYR A 120 -3.72 14.81 -0.18
C TYR A 120 -4.66 13.95 0.67
N ALA A 121 -4.14 12.93 1.36
CA ALA A 121 -4.94 12.06 2.20
C ALA A 121 -5.54 12.82 3.41
N MET A 122 -4.81 13.79 3.96
CA MET A 122 -5.32 14.63 5.05
C MET A 122 -6.48 15.52 4.57
N VAL A 123 -6.32 16.16 3.41
CA VAL A 123 -7.38 16.98 2.79
C VAL A 123 -8.62 16.14 2.45
N GLU A 124 -8.43 14.91 1.95
CA GLU A 124 -9.52 13.95 1.71
C GLU A 124 -10.29 13.64 3.01
N GLU A 125 -9.57 13.39 4.12
CA GLU A 125 -10.19 13.12 5.44
C GLU A 125 -10.96 14.34 5.99
N GLU A 126 -10.42 15.56 5.85
CA GLU A 126 -11.07 16.81 6.29
C GLU A 126 -12.37 17.11 5.52
N GLN A 127 -12.37 16.94 4.19
CA GLN A 127 -13.56 17.15 3.36
C GLN A 127 -14.68 16.17 3.73
N MET A 128 -14.34 14.92 4.04
CA MET A 128 -15.32 13.93 4.50
C MET A 128 -15.87 14.25 5.89
N ALA A 129 -15.05 14.78 6.80
CA ALA A 129 -15.49 15.19 8.13
C ALA A 129 -16.48 16.37 8.06
N GLN A 130 -16.25 17.34 7.16
CA GLN A 130 -17.14 18.49 6.95
C GLN A 130 -18.40 18.11 6.15
N GLY A 131 -18.31 17.12 5.25
CA GLY A 131 -19.45 16.62 4.48
C GLY A 131 -20.44 15.75 5.29
N GLY A 132 -20.12 15.41 6.54
CA GLY A 132 -20.94 14.57 7.41
C GLY A 132 -22.10 15.30 8.13
N GLU A 133 -22.18 16.64 8.08
CA GLU A 133 -23.18 17.42 8.83
C GLU A 133 -24.43 17.84 8.03
N PHE A 134 -24.57 17.47 6.74
CA PHE A 134 -25.73 17.87 5.93
C PHE A 134 -26.57 16.70 5.43
N ILE A 135 -27.25 15.99 6.33
CA ILE A 135 -28.47 15.24 6.00
C ILE A 135 -29.47 15.31 7.18
N HIS A 136 -30.37 16.30 7.18
CA HIS A 136 -31.83 16.09 7.30
C HIS A 136 -32.60 17.41 7.42
N GLY A 137 -33.52 17.65 6.48
CA GLY A 137 -34.49 18.74 6.60
C GLY A 137 -35.19 19.06 5.29
N GLY A 138 -35.74 18.06 4.60
CA GLY A 138 -36.61 18.29 3.45
C GLY A 138 -37.86 19.07 3.89
N ARG A 139 -38.10 20.22 3.24
CA ARG A 139 -39.43 20.85 3.22
C ARG A 139 -39.69 21.37 1.82
N SER A 140 -40.34 20.54 1.01
CA SER A 140 -41.05 20.95 -0.19
C SER A 140 -42.52 21.10 0.16
N GLU A 141 -43.04 22.33 0.16
CA GLU A 141 -44.46 22.70 -0.01
C GLU A 141 -44.56 24.23 0.22
N GLY A 142 -45.13 25.08 -0.62
CA GLY A 142 -45.73 24.94 -1.93
C GLY A 142 -45.87 26.36 -2.49
N SER A 143 -45.41 26.59 -3.72
CA SER A 143 -45.50 27.91 -4.36
C SER A 143 -46.81 27.99 -5.15
N LYS A 144 -47.78 28.75 -4.64
CA LYS A 144 -49.06 29.03 -5.29
C LYS A 144 -48.82 29.81 -6.60
N ARG A 145 -49.21 29.25 -7.75
CA ARG A 145 -49.37 30.01 -9.01
C ARG A 145 -50.70 30.79 -8.99
N PRO A 146 -50.74 32.05 -9.46
CA PRO A 146 -52.00 32.79 -9.61
C PRO A 146 -52.75 32.37 -10.88
N LYS A 147 -54.09 32.31 -10.78
CA LYS A 147 -55.02 32.06 -11.88
C LYS A 147 -55.06 33.28 -12.82
N LYS A 148 -54.98 33.03 -14.14
CA LYS A 148 -55.47 33.94 -15.18
C LYS A 148 -56.39 33.15 -16.10
N ASN A 149 -57.70 33.28 -15.90
CA ASN A 149 -58.68 32.93 -16.92
C ASN A 149 -59.12 34.24 -17.58
N ALA A 150 -58.69 34.44 -18.83
CA ALA A 150 -59.34 35.37 -19.74
C ALA A 150 -60.47 34.62 -20.43
N HIS A 151 -61.69 35.12 -20.30
CA HIS A 151 -62.83 34.66 -21.07
C HIS A 151 -63.63 35.88 -21.52
N LYS A 152 -63.52 36.22 -22.79
CA LYS A 152 -64.56 36.83 -23.61
C LYS A 152 -64.06 36.86 -25.05
N ASP A 153 -64.75 36.12 -25.91
CA ASP A 153 -65.14 36.52 -27.27
C ASP A 153 -66.01 35.40 -27.85
N ASN A 154 -67.33 35.59 -27.78
CA ASN A 154 -68.29 35.57 -28.90
C ASN A 154 -69.72 35.49 -28.34
#